data_AF-A0A1C3ERZ2-F1
#
_entry.id   AF-A0A1C3ERZ2-F1
#
_cell.length_a   1.000
_cell.length_b   1.000
_cell.length_c   1.000
_cell.angle_alpha   90.00
_cell.angle_beta   90.00
_cell.angle_gamma   90.00
#
_symmetry.space_group_name_H-M   'P 1'
#
loop_
_entity.id
_entity.type
_entity.pdbx_description
1 polymer ?
#
loop_
_entity_poly.entity_id
_entity_poly.type
_entity_poly.pdbx_seq_one_letter_code
_entity_poly.pdbx_strand_id
1 'polypeptide(L)'
;MFLLAGFSLIIAGCGNQPAVSQPANDQTADRQMASPASSRVSSNNQNSTTSRPNQAAQRRAAEIASNMQDDPEMVIPDADPQAFATPQTGGESNPREQMAARPAGPELATLPAPAKTPAELEALGFRVITSPHIVLVTDLPLVEVANLPELGEALLQRLQNDFHIKWPENQQLTGYVMSDMTSFRETGLLPEDLPGFLHGRHRGSEFWMKMQATPYYLRHLFLHELTHVVTLIGEREDLPVGFKEGIAEWYATNYVDEAGKPFFGVLPGRPEDFSGWGRIGLIQEDLASGKGRSFADLLIIDAHEFSTNDDYAWAWLWIQFCSQHPTYGPDFAKLLRSRTLEDFLQTASQADRTSTTWISSDWLRLSTDICFGYDTALAATLHRPIEPWANQPVTRSISAKAGWQSTGLLVPQGTTIRLRAKGQVELNRTTRPWISQPQGISVDYANGQKLGRLLAWWGIPDLPLTAHGAEFTEVIPAGQIARLTAPRDAVLFLRINDHFYDLANNSGEYEVVIEQEVE
;
A
#
# COMPACT_ATOMS: atom_id res chain seq x y z
N MET A 1 2.58 -20.60 -13.38
CA MET A 1 3.80 -21.30 -12.88
C MET A 1 4.86 -20.34 -12.28
N PHE A 2 4.86 -19.03 -12.60
CA PHE A 2 5.87 -18.07 -12.10
C PHE A 2 5.58 -17.50 -10.70
N LEU A 3 4.33 -17.23 -10.32
CA LEU A 3 3.97 -16.97 -8.92
C LEU A 3 4.24 -18.20 -8.03
N LEU A 4 4.03 -19.39 -8.58
CA LEU A 4 4.46 -20.63 -7.94
C LEU A 4 5.98 -20.77 -7.84
N ALA A 5 6.84 -20.15 -8.67
CA ALA A 5 8.29 -20.27 -8.50
C ALA A 5 8.78 -19.46 -7.29
N GLY A 6 8.15 -18.32 -7.00
CA GLY A 6 8.31 -17.61 -5.72
C GLY A 6 7.86 -18.46 -4.54
N PHE A 7 6.75 -19.19 -4.66
CA PHE A 7 6.23 -20.06 -3.60
C PHE A 7 6.83 -21.48 -3.54
N SER A 8 7.42 -22.02 -4.62
CA SER A 8 7.95 -23.40 -4.70
C SER A 8 9.40 -23.49 -4.25
N LEU A 9 10.17 -22.39 -4.30
CA LEU A 9 11.47 -22.32 -3.62
C LEU A 9 11.34 -22.44 -2.09
N ILE A 10 10.14 -22.21 -1.53
CA ILE A 10 9.89 -22.09 -0.09
C ILE A 10 9.73 -23.45 0.60
N ILE A 11 9.39 -24.52 -0.12
CA ILE A 11 9.26 -25.87 0.49
C ILE A 11 10.62 -26.58 0.66
N ALA A 12 11.67 -26.13 -0.05
CA ALA A 12 12.98 -26.81 -0.06
C ALA A 12 14.07 -26.12 0.80
N GLY A 13 13.77 -24.99 1.45
CA GLY A 13 14.77 -24.12 2.09
C GLY A 13 14.99 -24.29 3.60
N CYS A 14 14.32 -25.22 4.27
CA CYS A 14 14.55 -25.49 5.70
C CYS A 14 15.77 -26.41 5.88
N GLY A 15 16.97 -25.84 5.88
CA GLY A 15 18.17 -26.57 6.29
C GLY A 15 19.47 -25.99 5.78
N ASN A 16 19.94 -24.89 6.38
CA ASN A 16 21.34 -24.75 6.81
C ASN A 16 21.57 -23.38 7.45
N GLN A 17 22.00 -23.38 8.72
CA GLN A 17 22.63 -22.23 9.35
C GLN A 17 24.01 -21.97 8.73
N PRO A 18 24.37 -20.72 8.39
CA PRO A 18 25.76 -20.35 8.26
C PRO A 18 26.32 -19.83 9.60
N ALA A 19 27.55 -20.27 9.88
CA ALA A 19 28.33 -19.97 11.05
C ALA A 19 28.63 -18.47 11.24
N VAL A 20 28.56 -18.04 12.49
CA VAL A 20 28.98 -16.73 13.01
C VAL A 20 30.49 -16.57 12.85
N SER A 21 30.93 -15.46 12.26
CA SER A 21 32.30 -14.97 12.35
C SER A 21 32.31 -13.54 12.88
N GLN A 22 33.13 -13.33 13.92
CA GLN A 22 33.33 -12.05 14.62
C GLN A 22 34.16 -11.07 13.77
N PRO A 23 33.95 -9.74 13.88
CA PRO A 23 34.92 -8.77 13.42
C PRO A 23 35.90 -8.38 14.55
N ALA A 24 37.16 -8.25 14.17
CA ALA A 24 38.24 -7.76 15.01
C ALA A 24 38.22 -6.22 15.13
N ASN A 25 38.63 -5.76 16.31
CA ASN A 25 39.00 -4.39 16.65
C ASN A 25 40.02 -3.79 15.67
N ASP A 26 39.90 -2.50 15.37
CA ASP A 26 41.05 -1.61 15.56
C ASP A 26 40.61 -0.16 15.88
N GLN A 27 41.37 0.47 16.78
CA GLN A 27 41.12 1.78 17.38
C GLN A 27 42.03 2.88 16.81
N THR A 28 41.67 4.13 17.13
CA THR A 28 42.50 5.37 17.21
C THR A 28 42.71 6.15 15.89
N ALA A 29 42.69 7.49 15.81
CA ALA A 29 42.72 8.58 16.80
C ALA A 29 42.19 9.92 16.23
N ASP A 30 41.64 10.75 17.14
CA ASP A 30 41.62 12.22 17.26
C ASP A 30 42.07 13.16 16.11
N ARG A 31 41.24 14.19 15.84
CA ARG A 31 41.64 15.61 16.04
C ARG A 31 40.47 16.60 16.05
N GLN A 32 40.45 17.41 17.10
CA GLN A 32 39.56 18.55 17.35
C GLN A 32 40.00 19.87 16.67
N MET A 33 39.02 20.79 16.63
CA MET A 33 39.09 22.28 16.62
C MET A 33 39.08 23.00 15.27
N ALA A 34 37.98 23.71 14.95
CA ALA A 34 37.79 25.13 15.31
C ALA A 34 36.61 25.75 14.51
N SER A 35 35.67 26.39 15.20
CA SER A 35 34.77 27.42 14.64
C SER A 35 35.51 28.76 14.49
N PRO A 36 34.96 29.73 13.75
CA PRO A 36 34.19 30.77 14.45
C PRO A 36 32.95 31.32 13.69
N ALA A 37 32.23 32.15 14.45
CA ALA A 37 30.92 32.75 14.26
C ALA A 37 30.78 33.81 13.15
N SER A 38 29.50 34.08 12.81
CA SER A 38 28.80 35.38 12.72
C SER A 38 27.84 35.35 11.52
N SER A 39 26.56 35.74 11.56
CA SER A 39 26.00 36.95 12.16
C SER A 39 24.46 36.88 12.18
N ARG A 40 23.88 37.58 13.14
CA ARG A 40 22.44 37.89 13.28
C ARG A 40 22.02 38.93 12.25
N VAL A 41 20.82 38.78 11.68
CA VAL A 41 19.94 39.91 11.34
C VAL A 41 18.53 39.59 11.83
N SER A 42 17.95 40.54 12.55
CA SER A 42 16.58 40.50 13.07
C SER A 42 15.64 41.35 12.22
N SER A 43 14.36 40.98 12.33
CA SER A 43 13.18 41.84 12.47
C SER A 43 12.22 42.02 11.27
N ASN A 44 10.97 41.66 11.58
CA ASN A 44 9.67 42.24 11.22
C ASN A 44 9.22 42.13 9.74
N ASN A 45 7.95 41.87 9.41
CA ASN A 45 6.72 42.14 10.14
C ASN A 45 5.55 41.27 9.64
N GLN A 46 4.49 41.27 10.45
CA GLN A 46 3.24 40.52 10.43
C GLN A 46 2.36 40.76 9.20
N ASN A 47 1.65 39.72 8.75
CA ASN A 47 0.17 39.67 8.72
C ASN A 47 -0.33 38.38 8.05
N SER A 48 -0.87 37.46 8.83
CA SER A 48 -1.85 36.50 8.32
C SER A 48 -2.87 36.18 9.40
N THR A 49 -4.09 36.64 9.15
CA THR A 49 -5.31 36.22 9.83
C THR A 49 -5.62 34.79 9.42
N THR A 50 -5.36 33.83 10.30
CA THR A 50 -5.87 32.46 10.19
C THR A 50 -6.82 32.16 11.34
N SER A 51 -8.04 31.80 10.94
CA SER A 51 -9.05 31.13 11.74
C SER A 51 -8.46 29.90 12.42
N ARG A 52 -8.56 29.85 13.76
CA ARG A 52 -8.14 28.71 14.59
C ARG A 52 -9.10 27.53 14.41
N PRO A 53 -8.61 26.31 14.09
CA PRO A 53 -9.24 25.07 14.53
C PRO A 53 -8.55 24.55 15.79
N ASN A 54 -9.36 24.38 16.84
CA ASN A 54 -9.29 23.35 17.88
C ASN A 54 -7.96 23.09 18.64
N GLN A 55 -7.50 24.08 19.42
CA GLN A 55 -6.44 23.89 20.44
C GLN A 55 -6.82 22.88 21.54
N ALA A 56 -8.10 22.55 21.73
CA ALA A 56 -8.54 21.58 22.71
C ALA A 56 -8.23 20.13 22.30
N ALA A 57 -8.39 19.80 21.01
CA ALA A 57 -8.02 18.49 20.46
C ALA A 57 -6.49 18.25 20.52
N GLN A 58 -5.70 19.28 20.21
CA GLN A 58 -4.23 19.20 20.28
C GLN A 58 -3.71 19.06 21.72
N ARG A 59 -4.34 19.74 22.70
CA ARG A 59 -3.98 19.58 24.11
C ARG A 59 -4.32 18.19 24.64
N ARG A 60 -5.46 17.64 24.22
CA ARG A 60 -5.88 16.29 24.61
C ARG A 60 -5.02 15.19 23.96
N ALA A 61 -4.61 15.38 22.71
CA ALA A 61 -3.65 14.50 22.04
C ALA A 61 -2.27 14.49 22.73
N ALA A 62 -1.82 15.64 23.24
CA ALA A 62 -0.59 15.73 24.04
C ALA A 62 -0.71 15.07 25.42
N GLU A 63 -1.88 15.16 26.06
CA GLU A 63 -2.19 14.47 27.32
C GLU A 63 -2.24 12.94 27.13
N ILE A 64 -2.81 12.47 26.01
CA ILE A 64 -2.87 11.04 25.66
C ILE A 64 -1.47 10.48 25.37
N ALA A 65 -0.63 11.21 24.64
CA ALA A 65 0.75 10.80 24.36
C ALA A 65 1.59 10.66 25.66
N SER A 66 1.29 11.46 26.67
CA SER A 66 1.92 11.38 27.99
C SER A 66 1.47 10.15 28.79
N ASN A 67 0.22 9.70 28.63
CA ASN A 67 -0.31 8.53 29.36
C ASN A 67 0.06 7.19 28.71
N MET A 68 0.58 7.18 27.48
CA MET A 68 1.05 5.96 26.80
C MET A 68 2.52 5.60 27.11
N GLN A 69 3.23 6.40 27.92
CA GLN A 69 4.63 6.16 28.29
C GLN A 69 4.83 5.40 29.61
N ASP A 70 3.76 5.13 30.37
CA ASP A 70 3.84 4.59 31.74
C ASP A 70 3.28 3.16 31.91
N ASP A 71 3.36 2.31 30.87
CA ASP A 71 3.09 0.87 31.02
C ASP A 71 4.41 0.09 31.26
N PRO A 72 4.49 -0.77 32.30
CA PRO A 72 5.70 -1.53 32.59
C PRO A 72 5.93 -2.62 31.53
N GLU A 73 7.17 -2.76 31.09
CA GLU A 73 7.70 -3.83 30.23
C GLU A 73 7.09 -5.21 30.58
N MET A 74 6.27 -5.75 29.68
CA MET A 74 5.65 -7.06 29.84
C MET A 74 6.61 -8.15 29.34
N VAL A 75 7.20 -8.91 30.26
CA VAL A 75 8.05 -10.07 29.97
C VAL A 75 7.17 -11.25 29.54
N ILE A 76 7.39 -11.79 28.34
CA ILE A 76 6.72 -12.99 27.81
C ILE A 76 7.61 -14.23 28.08
N PRO A 77 7.08 -15.32 28.67
CA PRO A 77 7.83 -16.57 28.82
C PRO A 77 7.77 -17.44 27.55
N ASP A 78 8.88 -18.12 27.24
CA ASP A 78 9.10 -18.98 26.06
C ASP A 78 8.04 -20.10 25.88
N ALA A 79 7.56 -20.27 24.65
CA ALA A 79 6.64 -21.34 24.26
C ALA A 79 7.39 -22.59 23.74
N ASP A 80 6.97 -23.77 24.22
CA ASP A 80 7.50 -25.11 23.93
C ASP A 80 7.12 -25.59 22.50
N PRO A 81 8.08 -26.00 21.62
CA PRO A 81 7.81 -26.28 20.21
C PRO A 81 7.39 -27.72 19.84
N GLN A 82 6.98 -28.60 20.77
CA GLN A 82 6.84 -30.04 20.47
C GLN A 82 5.40 -30.61 20.34
N ALA A 83 4.36 -29.78 20.19
CA ALA A 83 2.98 -30.26 20.33
C ALA A 83 2.18 -30.55 19.05
N PHE A 84 2.75 -30.83 17.87
CA PHE A 84 1.94 -31.31 16.73
C PHE A 84 2.68 -32.27 15.80
N ALA A 85 2.50 -33.57 16.01
CA ALA A 85 2.81 -34.60 15.02
C ALA A 85 1.89 -35.82 15.17
N THR A 86 0.98 -36.04 14.21
CA THR A 86 0.80 -37.35 13.53
C THR A 86 -0.24 -37.25 12.39
N PRO A 87 0.02 -37.86 11.21
CA PRO A 87 -0.91 -37.88 10.09
C PRO A 87 -1.74 -39.17 10.04
N GLN A 88 -2.99 -39.08 9.56
CA GLN A 88 -3.77 -40.25 9.13
C GLN A 88 -4.14 -40.18 7.65
N THR A 89 -4.03 -41.33 7.02
CA THR A 89 -4.16 -41.65 5.60
C THR A 89 -5.58 -42.04 5.21
N GLY A 90 -5.99 -41.70 3.98
CA GLY A 90 -6.76 -42.61 3.12
C GLY A 90 -8.00 -42.04 2.41
N GLY A 91 -8.09 -42.26 1.09
CA GLY A 91 -9.37 -42.38 0.37
C GLY A 91 -9.47 -41.63 -0.95
N GLU A 92 -9.07 -42.26 -2.05
CA GLU A 92 -9.32 -41.79 -3.43
C GLU A 92 -10.80 -41.86 -3.81
N SER A 93 -11.34 -40.82 -4.45
CA SER A 93 -12.49 -40.95 -5.37
C SER A 93 -12.52 -39.84 -6.43
N ASN A 94 -13.16 -40.15 -7.57
CA ASN A 94 -12.92 -39.69 -8.94
C ASN A 94 -13.60 -38.34 -9.31
N PRO A 95 -12.98 -37.39 -10.06
CA PRO A 95 -13.43 -35.99 -10.14
C PRO A 95 -14.41 -35.64 -11.28
N ARG A 96 -15.29 -36.55 -11.72
CA ARG A 96 -16.14 -36.30 -12.92
C ARG A 96 -17.66 -36.37 -12.75
N GLU A 97 -18.19 -36.43 -11.52
CA GLU A 97 -19.65 -36.55 -11.30
C GLU A 97 -20.29 -35.51 -10.34
N GLN A 98 -19.65 -34.35 -10.09
CA GLN A 98 -20.32 -33.24 -9.37
C GLN A 98 -20.24 -31.92 -10.15
N MET A 99 -20.89 -31.89 -11.32
CA MET A 99 -21.33 -30.64 -11.95
C MET A 99 -22.86 -30.62 -11.96
N ALA A 100 -23.47 -30.31 -10.81
CA ALA A 100 -24.86 -29.86 -10.73
C ALA A 100 -25.09 -29.11 -9.40
N ALA A 101 -25.70 -27.93 -9.50
CA ALA A 101 -26.05 -26.98 -8.44
C ALA A 101 -24.88 -26.28 -7.70
N ARG A 102 -24.68 -25.00 -8.00
CA ARG A 102 -23.85 -24.09 -7.17
C ARG A 102 -24.52 -23.94 -5.79
N PRO A 103 -23.84 -24.26 -4.68
CA PRO A 103 -24.35 -23.92 -3.36
C PRO A 103 -24.23 -22.41 -3.13
N ALA A 104 -25.17 -21.86 -2.35
CA ALA A 104 -25.01 -20.55 -1.72
C ALA A 104 -23.67 -20.53 -0.94
N GLY A 105 -23.02 -19.36 -0.85
CA GLY A 105 -21.83 -19.22 -0.03
C GLY A 105 -22.08 -19.74 1.41
N PRO A 106 -21.06 -20.24 2.12
CA PRO A 106 -21.20 -20.74 3.47
C PRO A 106 -21.79 -19.62 4.32
N GLU A 107 -22.94 -19.92 4.90
CA GLU A 107 -23.55 -19.12 5.95
C GLU A 107 -22.52 -19.06 7.09
N LEU A 108 -22.13 -17.85 7.51
CA LEU A 108 -21.29 -17.68 8.70
C LEU A 108 -21.89 -18.57 9.81
N ALA A 109 -21.07 -19.44 10.40
CA ALA A 109 -21.47 -20.19 11.59
C ALA A 109 -22.07 -19.20 12.59
N THR A 110 -23.18 -19.58 13.25
CA THR A 110 -23.90 -18.68 14.15
C THR A 110 -22.96 -18.08 15.19
N LEU A 111 -22.66 -16.79 15.03
CA LEU A 111 -21.76 -16.05 15.92
C LEU A 111 -22.40 -15.94 17.31
N PRO A 112 -21.64 -16.05 18.40
CA PRO A 112 -22.16 -15.88 19.75
C PRO A 112 -22.73 -14.47 19.93
N ALA A 113 -23.84 -14.36 20.65
CA ALA A 113 -24.43 -13.06 21.00
C ALA A 113 -23.48 -12.25 21.91
N PRO A 114 -23.57 -10.90 21.90
CA PRO A 114 -22.77 -10.06 22.79
C PRO A 114 -22.98 -10.47 24.26
N ALA A 115 -21.90 -10.46 25.05
CA ALA A 115 -21.91 -10.92 26.44
C ALA A 115 -22.79 -10.06 27.37
N LYS A 116 -23.10 -8.82 26.99
CA LYS A 116 -23.92 -7.87 27.76
C LYS A 116 -24.94 -7.17 26.86
N THR A 117 -26.10 -6.86 27.42
CA THR A 117 -27.13 -6.04 26.80
C THR A 117 -26.75 -4.55 26.79
N PRO A 118 -27.33 -3.72 25.90
CA PRO A 118 -27.10 -2.28 25.89
C PRO A 118 -27.36 -1.60 27.25
N ALA A 119 -28.41 -2.02 27.96
CA ALA A 119 -28.76 -1.45 29.27
C ALA A 119 -27.69 -1.77 30.34
N GLU A 120 -27.09 -2.96 30.30
CA GLU A 120 -25.99 -3.33 31.19
C GLU A 120 -24.72 -2.52 30.88
N LEU A 121 -24.45 -2.27 29.59
CA LEU A 121 -23.31 -1.45 29.16
C LEU A 121 -23.46 0.02 29.59
N GLU A 122 -24.66 0.59 29.42
CA GLU A 122 -24.96 1.95 29.88
C GLU A 122 -24.87 2.09 31.41
N ALA A 123 -25.33 1.08 32.16
CA ALA A 123 -25.20 1.06 33.62
C ALA A 123 -23.73 1.01 34.08
N LEU A 124 -22.84 0.47 33.26
CA LEU A 124 -21.38 0.45 33.48
C LEU A 124 -20.68 1.73 33.00
N GLY A 125 -21.42 2.71 32.47
CA GLY A 125 -20.89 3.99 32.02
C GLY A 125 -20.45 4.03 30.56
N PHE A 126 -20.65 2.96 29.80
CA PHE A 126 -20.37 2.93 28.38
C PHE A 126 -21.51 3.52 27.55
N ARG A 127 -21.17 3.91 26.33
CA ARG A 127 -22.12 4.31 25.29
C ARG A 127 -22.22 3.21 24.27
N VAL A 128 -23.44 2.97 23.82
CA VAL A 128 -23.75 1.99 22.79
C VAL A 128 -24.37 2.70 21.61
N ILE A 129 -23.80 2.48 20.42
CA ILE A 129 -24.32 3.01 19.16
C ILE A 129 -24.59 1.81 18.27
N THR A 130 -25.83 1.68 17.80
CA THR A 130 -26.25 0.50 17.04
C THR A 130 -26.70 0.90 15.65
N SER A 131 -26.26 0.13 14.66
CA SER A 131 -26.76 0.10 13.29
C SER A 131 -27.27 -1.33 12.99
N PRO A 132 -27.84 -1.62 11.81
CA PRO A 132 -28.39 -2.95 11.51
C PRO A 132 -27.43 -4.12 11.82
N HIS A 133 -26.16 -4.01 11.44
CA HIS A 133 -25.16 -5.07 11.59
C HIS A 133 -24.03 -4.75 12.56
N ILE A 134 -23.92 -3.52 13.07
CA ILE A 134 -22.80 -3.09 13.91
C ILE A 134 -23.30 -2.57 15.25
N VAL A 135 -22.71 -3.09 16.33
CA VAL A 135 -22.80 -2.52 17.68
C VAL A 135 -21.46 -1.91 18.02
N LEU A 136 -21.45 -0.62 18.33
CA LEU A 136 -20.27 0.08 18.81
C LEU A 136 -20.40 0.34 20.31
N VAL A 137 -19.45 -0.16 21.09
CA VAL A 137 -19.35 0.07 22.54
C VAL A 137 -18.13 0.94 22.81
N THR A 138 -18.32 2.02 23.56
CA THR A 138 -17.25 3.01 23.76
C THR A 138 -17.41 3.81 25.05
N ASP A 139 -16.29 4.26 25.60
CA ASP A 139 -16.18 5.25 26.68
C ASP A 139 -15.97 6.69 26.14
N LEU A 140 -15.89 6.87 24.82
CA LEU A 140 -15.59 8.15 24.18
C LEU A 140 -16.79 9.11 24.09
N PRO A 141 -16.53 10.43 23.96
CA PRO A 141 -17.49 11.42 23.48
C PRO A 141 -18.24 10.99 22.21
N LEU A 142 -19.58 10.97 22.20
CA LEU A 142 -20.36 10.59 21.01
C LEU A 142 -19.99 11.42 19.77
N VAL A 143 -19.61 12.69 19.95
CA VAL A 143 -19.16 13.58 18.86
C VAL A 143 -17.95 13.02 18.10
N GLU A 144 -17.14 12.15 18.71
CA GLU A 144 -15.95 11.57 18.10
C GLU A 144 -16.25 10.30 17.29
N VAL A 145 -17.35 9.59 17.61
CA VAL A 145 -17.60 8.21 17.15
C VAL A 145 -18.99 7.95 16.59
N ALA A 146 -19.93 8.89 16.68
CA ALA A 146 -21.33 8.70 16.30
C ALA A 146 -21.52 8.24 14.85
N ASN A 147 -20.65 8.66 13.94
CA ASN A 147 -20.77 8.34 12.52
C ASN A 147 -20.07 7.03 12.13
N LEU A 148 -19.32 6.39 13.05
CA LEU A 148 -18.53 5.20 12.71
C LEU A 148 -19.42 4.00 12.33
N PRO A 149 -20.52 3.67 13.04
CA PRO A 149 -21.37 2.55 12.65
C PRO A 149 -21.98 2.71 11.25
N GLU A 150 -22.49 3.90 10.90
CA GLU A 150 -23.05 4.18 9.57
C GLU A 150 -22.00 4.03 8.47
N LEU A 151 -20.78 4.52 8.71
CA LEU A 151 -19.67 4.32 7.78
C LEU A 151 -19.28 2.85 7.66
N GLY A 152 -19.32 2.12 8.78
CA GLY A 152 -19.08 0.69 8.82
C GLY A 152 -20.12 -0.10 8.03
N GLU A 153 -21.40 0.28 8.07
CA GLU A 153 -22.44 -0.33 7.23
C GLU A 153 -22.13 -0.16 5.74
N ALA A 154 -21.67 1.03 5.33
CA ALA A 154 -21.28 1.29 3.95
C ALA A 154 -20.08 0.44 3.53
N LEU A 155 -19.08 0.26 4.40
CA LEU A 155 -17.95 -0.63 4.13
C LEU A 155 -18.38 -2.10 4.11
N LEU A 156 -19.22 -2.55 5.04
CA LEU A 156 -19.75 -3.92 5.08
C LEU A 156 -20.48 -4.24 3.77
N GLN A 157 -21.31 -3.33 3.27
CA GLN A 157 -21.97 -3.50 1.98
C GLN A 157 -20.97 -3.63 0.82
N ARG A 158 -19.87 -2.86 0.85
CA ARG A 158 -18.80 -2.96 -0.14
C ARG A 158 -18.08 -4.30 -0.06
N LEU A 159 -17.67 -4.73 1.13
CA LEU A 159 -16.98 -6.00 1.35
C LEU A 159 -17.85 -7.20 0.95
N GLN A 160 -19.15 -7.19 1.29
CA GLN A 160 -20.10 -8.22 0.85
C GLN A 160 -20.13 -8.38 -0.67
N ASN A 161 -20.13 -7.25 -1.40
CA ASN A 161 -20.13 -7.26 -2.85
C ASN A 161 -18.82 -7.78 -3.44
N ASP A 162 -17.68 -7.30 -2.94
CA ASP A 162 -16.36 -7.61 -3.50
C ASP A 162 -15.92 -9.04 -3.19
N PHE A 163 -16.19 -9.53 -1.99
CA PHE A 163 -15.83 -10.88 -1.54
C PHE A 163 -16.92 -11.93 -1.82
N HIS A 164 -18.09 -11.50 -2.32
CA HIS A 164 -19.26 -12.35 -2.51
C HIS A 164 -19.65 -13.13 -1.24
N ILE A 165 -19.65 -12.43 -0.11
CA ILE A 165 -20.08 -12.94 1.19
C ILE A 165 -21.45 -12.36 1.54
N LYS A 166 -22.26 -13.12 2.27
CA LYS A 166 -23.53 -12.64 2.83
C LYS A 166 -23.39 -12.61 4.34
N TRP A 167 -23.45 -11.41 4.93
CA TRP A 167 -23.53 -11.28 6.37
C TRP A 167 -24.94 -11.70 6.85
N PRO A 168 -25.07 -12.47 7.94
CA PRO A 168 -26.38 -12.91 8.42
C PRO A 168 -27.22 -11.73 8.93
N GLU A 169 -28.48 -11.66 8.49
CA GLU A 169 -29.41 -10.54 8.81
C GLU A 169 -29.73 -10.41 10.31
N ASN A 170 -29.51 -11.47 11.10
CA ASN A 170 -29.79 -11.51 12.54
C ASN A 170 -28.51 -11.55 13.38
N GLN A 171 -27.35 -11.22 12.81
CA GLN A 171 -26.08 -11.17 13.53
C GLN A 171 -25.48 -9.78 13.46
N GLN A 172 -25.00 -9.32 14.59
CA GLN A 172 -24.25 -8.08 14.68
C GLN A 172 -22.80 -8.38 15.02
N LEU A 173 -21.89 -7.64 14.41
CA LEU A 173 -20.52 -7.53 14.88
C LEU A 173 -20.43 -6.45 15.95
N THR A 174 -19.52 -6.63 16.91
CA THR A 174 -19.32 -5.68 18.02
C THR A 174 -17.93 -5.07 17.94
N GLY A 175 -17.87 -3.74 17.83
CA GLY A 175 -16.64 -2.97 17.92
C GLY A 175 -16.51 -2.28 19.27
N TYR A 176 -15.38 -2.48 19.95
CA TYR A 176 -15.05 -1.80 21.20
C TYR A 176 -14.00 -0.71 20.92
N VAL A 177 -14.36 0.56 21.07
CA VAL A 177 -13.46 1.70 20.87
C VAL A 177 -13.17 2.34 22.21
N MET A 178 -11.91 2.26 22.64
CA MET A 178 -11.53 2.45 24.03
C MET A 178 -10.56 3.62 24.20
N SER A 179 -10.91 4.56 25.08
CA SER A 179 -9.98 5.57 25.58
C SER A 179 -9.14 5.04 26.74
N ASP A 180 -9.74 4.22 27.61
CA ASP A 180 -9.08 3.51 28.71
C ASP A 180 -9.36 2.00 28.60
N MET A 181 -8.33 1.21 28.30
CA MET A 181 -8.45 -0.25 28.22
C MET A 181 -8.75 -0.91 29.57
N THR A 182 -8.39 -0.26 30.68
CA THR A 182 -8.57 -0.81 32.03
C THR A 182 -10.05 -0.99 32.33
N SER A 183 -10.86 0.04 32.08
CA SER A 183 -12.31 0.00 32.24
C SER A 183 -12.97 -1.15 31.45
N PHE A 184 -12.51 -1.44 30.24
CA PHE A 184 -13.04 -2.56 29.44
C PHE A 184 -12.61 -3.92 30.00
N ARG A 185 -11.39 -4.04 30.52
CA ARG A 185 -10.88 -5.27 31.14
C ARG A 185 -11.62 -5.57 32.45
N GLU A 186 -11.76 -4.57 33.32
CA GLU A 186 -12.43 -4.72 34.63
C GLU A 186 -13.92 -5.07 34.50
N THR A 187 -14.56 -4.66 33.41
CA THR A 187 -15.97 -4.95 33.14
C THR A 187 -16.19 -6.24 32.35
N GLY A 188 -15.10 -6.93 31.96
CA GLY A 188 -15.10 -8.17 31.19
C GLY A 188 -15.47 -7.99 29.71
N LEU A 189 -15.36 -6.76 29.18
CA LEU A 189 -15.58 -6.45 27.76
C LEU A 189 -14.31 -6.64 26.92
N LEU A 190 -13.15 -6.55 27.55
CA LEU A 190 -11.87 -6.94 26.96
C LEU A 190 -11.46 -8.31 27.55
N PRO A 191 -11.46 -9.38 26.75
CA PRO A 191 -11.15 -10.73 27.25
C PRO A 191 -9.72 -10.84 27.79
N GLU A 192 -9.55 -11.54 28.93
CA GLU A 192 -8.24 -11.74 29.56
C GLU A 192 -7.28 -12.58 28.71
N ASP A 193 -7.84 -13.48 27.88
CA ASP A 193 -7.10 -14.36 26.99
C ASP A 193 -6.77 -13.72 25.63
N LEU A 194 -7.24 -12.49 25.38
CA LEU A 194 -6.94 -11.77 24.15
C LEU A 194 -5.48 -11.28 24.20
N PRO A 195 -4.62 -11.68 23.24
CA PRO A 195 -3.23 -11.23 23.26
C PRO A 195 -3.12 -9.71 23.12
N GLY A 196 -2.05 -9.14 23.66
CA GLY A 196 -1.78 -7.71 23.58
C GLY A 196 -1.74 -7.19 22.13
N PHE A 197 -2.10 -5.92 21.97
CA PHE A 197 -2.08 -5.24 20.68
C PHE A 197 -1.72 -3.76 20.83
N LEU A 198 -1.06 -3.21 19.81
CA LEU A 198 -0.63 -1.83 19.79
C LEU A 198 -1.81 -0.87 19.53
N HIS A 199 -2.62 -1.17 18.51
CA HIS A 199 -3.68 -0.28 18.04
C HIS A 199 -5.06 -0.95 18.04
N GLY A 200 -5.21 -2.11 17.39
CA GLY A 200 -6.44 -2.88 17.37
C GLY A 200 -6.19 -4.37 17.20
N ARG A 201 -7.27 -5.15 17.38
CA ARG A 201 -7.31 -6.59 17.17
C ARG A 201 -8.75 -7.04 17.00
N HIS A 202 -8.97 -8.12 16.25
CA HIS A 202 -10.26 -8.77 16.11
C HIS A 202 -10.24 -10.23 16.61
N ARG A 203 -11.43 -10.76 16.91
CA ARG A 203 -11.67 -12.19 17.19
C ARG A 203 -13.12 -12.53 16.88
N GLY A 204 -13.34 -13.39 15.89
CA GLY A 204 -14.69 -13.75 15.46
C GLY A 204 -15.46 -12.52 14.98
N SER A 205 -16.63 -12.26 15.56
CA SER A 205 -17.49 -11.10 15.25
C SER A 205 -17.18 -9.85 16.07
N GLU A 206 -16.07 -9.83 16.79
CA GLU A 206 -15.71 -8.73 17.67
C GLU A 206 -14.37 -8.13 17.27
N PHE A 207 -14.21 -6.83 17.50
CA PHE A 207 -12.92 -6.18 17.46
C PHE A 207 -12.76 -5.13 18.56
N TRP A 208 -11.53 -4.93 18.98
CA TRP A 208 -11.13 -3.98 20.01
C TRP A 208 -10.09 -3.05 19.43
N MET A 209 -10.21 -1.76 19.70
CA MET A 209 -9.23 -0.77 19.28
C MET A 209 -9.07 0.35 20.30
N LYS A 210 -7.85 0.89 20.36
CA LYS A 210 -7.53 2.09 21.15
C LYS A 210 -7.94 3.34 20.39
N MET A 211 -8.34 4.36 21.13
CA MET A 211 -8.54 5.72 20.62
C MET A 211 -7.27 6.21 19.91
N GLN A 212 -7.45 6.96 18.82
CA GLN A 212 -6.36 7.49 18.01
C GLN A 212 -6.31 9.02 18.10
N ALA A 213 -5.11 9.59 17.92
CA ALA A 213 -4.87 11.02 18.10
C ALA A 213 -5.60 11.90 17.06
N THR A 214 -5.86 11.36 15.86
CA THR A 214 -6.54 12.11 14.78
C THR A 214 -7.90 11.48 14.47
N PRO A 215 -8.93 12.29 14.13
CA PRO A 215 -10.22 11.77 13.71
C PRO A 215 -10.15 10.87 12.48
N TYR A 216 -9.24 11.17 11.54
CA TYR A 216 -9.03 10.33 10.37
C TYR A 216 -8.50 8.95 10.76
N TYR A 217 -7.45 8.88 11.57
CA TYR A 217 -6.83 7.61 11.91
C TYR A 217 -7.70 6.77 12.84
N LEU A 218 -8.52 7.40 13.69
CA LEU A 218 -9.58 6.72 14.44
C LEU A 218 -10.55 5.99 13.51
N ARG A 219 -11.04 6.70 12.49
CA ARG A 219 -11.95 6.16 11.48
C ARG A 219 -11.28 5.08 10.64
N HIS A 220 -10.04 5.31 10.22
CA HIS A 220 -9.22 4.35 9.48
C HIS A 220 -9.07 3.04 10.26
N LEU A 221 -8.65 3.11 11.53
CA LEU A 221 -8.45 1.92 12.35
C LEU A 221 -9.77 1.16 12.61
N PHE A 222 -10.88 1.87 12.81
CA PHE A 222 -12.20 1.24 12.91
C PHE A 222 -12.55 0.43 11.64
N LEU A 223 -12.32 1.01 10.46
CA LEU A 223 -12.59 0.34 9.19
C LEU A 223 -11.60 -0.81 8.90
N HIS A 224 -10.35 -0.67 9.36
CA HIS A 224 -9.32 -1.70 9.24
C HIS A 224 -9.74 -2.95 10.02
N GLU A 225 -10.06 -2.81 11.31
CA GLU A 225 -10.50 -3.94 12.14
C GLU A 225 -11.83 -4.53 11.66
N LEU A 226 -12.76 -3.68 11.21
CA LEU A 226 -14.01 -4.14 10.60
C LEU A 226 -13.75 -5.00 9.36
N THR A 227 -12.78 -4.61 8.53
CA THR A 227 -12.40 -5.40 7.35
C THR A 227 -11.89 -6.77 7.75
N HIS A 228 -11.08 -6.87 8.80
CA HIS A 228 -10.63 -8.16 9.31
C HIS A 228 -11.79 -9.04 9.76
N VAL A 229 -12.70 -8.52 10.60
CA VAL A 229 -13.91 -9.26 11.03
C VAL A 229 -14.68 -9.79 9.83
N VAL A 230 -14.90 -8.97 8.81
CA VAL A 230 -15.76 -9.35 7.67
C VAL A 230 -15.06 -10.30 6.71
N THR A 231 -13.76 -10.13 6.48
CA THR A 231 -13.02 -10.85 5.43
C THR A 231 -12.30 -12.09 5.94
N LEU A 232 -12.09 -12.24 7.25
CA LEU A 232 -11.33 -13.37 7.81
C LEU A 232 -12.20 -14.41 8.49
N ILE A 233 -13.51 -14.18 8.65
CA ILE A 233 -14.41 -15.22 9.13
C ILE A 233 -14.54 -16.35 8.09
N GLY A 234 -14.36 -17.59 8.55
CA GLY A 234 -14.78 -18.81 7.83
C GLY A 234 -13.92 -19.15 6.61
N GLU A 235 -12.77 -19.79 6.86
CA GLU A 235 -11.86 -20.41 5.86
C GLU A 235 -10.84 -19.48 5.19
N ARG A 236 -10.69 -18.23 5.64
CA ARG A 236 -9.70 -17.25 5.11
C ARG A 236 -8.54 -16.95 6.05
N GLU A 237 -8.47 -17.61 7.20
CA GLU A 237 -7.42 -17.41 8.20
C GLU A 237 -6.02 -17.74 7.64
N ASP A 238 -5.93 -18.74 6.77
CA ASP A 238 -4.66 -19.23 6.20
C ASP A 238 -4.12 -18.40 5.03
N LEU A 239 -4.81 -17.33 4.62
CA LEU A 239 -4.31 -16.44 3.57
C LEU A 239 -3.04 -15.70 4.02
N PRO A 240 -2.14 -15.32 3.08
CA PRO A 240 -0.89 -14.63 3.43
C PRO A 240 -1.13 -13.38 4.27
N VAL A 241 -0.36 -13.19 5.34
CA VAL A 241 -0.58 -12.08 6.30
C VAL A 241 -0.47 -10.73 5.62
N GLY A 242 0.56 -10.52 4.78
CA GLY A 242 0.69 -9.27 4.03
C GLY A 242 -0.48 -8.95 3.11
N PHE A 243 -1.16 -9.97 2.59
CA PHE A 243 -2.37 -9.79 1.80
C PHE A 243 -3.56 -9.37 2.67
N LYS A 244 -3.74 -10.03 3.83
CA LYS A 244 -4.81 -9.71 4.79
C LYS A 244 -4.68 -8.29 5.34
N GLU A 245 -3.49 -7.94 5.84
CA GLU A 245 -3.23 -6.60 6.39
C GLU A 245 -3.27 -5.51 5.30
N GLY A 246 -2.74 -5.80 4.11
CA GLY A 246 -2.82 -4.88 2.97
C GLY A 246 -4.27 -4.61 2.55
N ILE A 247 -5.14 -5.63 2.56
CA ILE A 247 -6.57 -5.48 2.26
C ILE A 247 -7.26 -4.62 3.31
N ALA A 248 -7.01 -4.89 4.59
CA ALA A 248 -7.58 -4.13 5.68
C ALA A 248 -7.14 -2.65 5.62
N GLU A 249 -5.85 -2.38 5.42
CA GLU A 249 -5.31 -1.03 5.20
C GLU A 249 -5.89 -0.33 3.96
N TRP A 250 -6.05 -1.07 2.86
CA TRP A 250 -6.56 -0.51 1.61
C TRP A 250 -8.03 -0.12 1.72
N TYR A 251 -8.92 -1.01 2.17
CA TYR A 251 -10.34 -0.68 2.37
C TYR A 251 -10.53 0.41 3.44
N ALA A 252 -9.68 0.44 4.46
CA ALA A 252 -9.68 1.49 5.47
C ALA A 252 -9.24 2.85 4.93
N THR A 253 -8.46 2.91 3.85
CA THR A 253 -8.07 4.18 3.23
C THR A 253 -9.30 4.79 2.57
N ASN A 254 -9.80 5.90 3.13
CA ASN A 254 -11.15 6.38 2.84
C ASN A 254 -11.26 7.91 2.80
N TYR A 255 -12.29 8.42 2.12
CA TYR A 255 -12.78 9.78 2.36
C TYR A 255 -14.30 9.82 2.26
N VAL A 256 -14.90 10.89 2.79
CA VAL A 256 -16.32 11.18 2.66
C VAL A 256 -16.44 12.47 1.86
N ASP A 257 -17.21 12.46 0.77
CA ASP A 257 -17.41 13.65 -0.05
C ASP A 257 -18.32 14.68 0.62
N GLU A 258 -18.48 15.85 -0.02
CA GLU A 258 -19.33 16.93 0.48
C GLU A 258 -20.81 16.53 0.62
N ALA A 259 -21.27 15.51 -0.12
CA ALA A 259 -22.62 14.98 -0.04
C ALA A 259 -22.79 13.92 1.07
N GLY A 260 -21.73 13.60 1.81
CA GLY A 260 -21.74 12.58 2.85
C GLY A 260 -21.54 11.16 2.33
N LYS A 261 -21.20 10.97 1.05
CA LYS A 261 -20.98 9.65 0.48
C LYS A 261 -19.56 9.16 0.79
N PRO A 262 -19.40 7.96 1.36
CA PRO A 262 -18.08 7.39 1.62
C PRO A 262 -17.48 6.71 0.39
N PHE A 263 -16.15 6.79 0.30
CA PHE A 263 -15.31 6.10 -0.67
C PHE A 263 -14.19 5.37 0.08
N PHE A 264 -13.92 4.13 -0.32
CA PHE A 264 -12.95 3.21 0.31
C PHE A 264 -11.95 2.72 -0.74
N GLY A 265 -10.77 2.24 -0.33
CA GLY A 265 -9.75 1.79 -1.28
C GLY A 265 -9.18 2.93 -2.12
N VAL A 266 -9.16 4.14 -1.57
CA VAL A 266 -8.77 5.36 -2.29
C VAL A 266 -7.27 5.59 -2.20
N LEU A 267 -6.69 6.18 -3.25
CA LEU A 267 -5.39 6.77 -3.10
C LEU A 267 -5.51 8.13 -2.37
N PRO A 268 -4.73 8.39 -1.31
CA PRO A 268 -4.71 9.68 -0.64
C PRO A 268 -4.38 10.83 -1.59
N GLY A 269 -5.30 11.80 -1.70
CA GLY A 269 -5.13 12.96 -2.57
C GLY A 269 -4.17 14.00 -2.00
N ARG A 270 -4.25 14.25 -0.69
CA ARG A 270 -3.43 15.21 0.05
C ARG A 270 -3.12 14.69 1.45
N PRO A 271 -1.93 14.95 2.01
CA PRO A 271 -1.57 14.44 3.33
C PRO A 271 -2.47 14.98 4.46
N GLU A 272 -2.98 16.20 4.35
CA GLU A 272 -3.79 16.83 5.40
C GLU A 272 -5.14 16.12 5.62
N ASP A 273 -5.72 15.58 4.55
CA ASP A 273 -7.00 14.88 4.59
C ASP A 273 -6.88 13.47 5.21
N PHE A 274 -5.65 12.97 5.34
CA PHE A 274 -5.28 11.62 5.79
C PHE A 274 -4.37 11.67 7.03
N SER A 275 -4.59 12.69 7.89
CA SER A 275 -3.75 12.97 9.05
C SER A 275 -3.55 11.75 9.96
N GLY A 276 -2.30 11.43 10.27
CA GLY A 276 -1.91 10.30 11.12
C GLY A 276 -1.66 8.97 10.37
N TRP A 277 -2.03 8.86 9.09
CA TRP A 277 -1.87 7.62 8.32
C TRP A 277 -0.45 7.41 7.76
N GLY A 278 0.12 8.42 7.10
CA GLY A 278 1.56 8.55 6.83
C GLY A 278 2.24 7.52 5.90
N ARG A 279 1.54 6.52 5.36
CA ARG A 279 2.18 5.36 4.67
C ARG A 279 3.02 5.73 3.45
N ILE A 280 2.58 6.70 2.64
CA ILE A 280 3.36 7.19 1.48
C ILE A 280 4.71 7.76 1.93
N GLY A 281 4.75 8.48 3.06
CA GLY A 281 5.99 9.01 3.62
C GLY A 281 6.94 7.92 4.08
N LEU A 282 6.43 6.88 4.76
CA LEU A 282 7.24 5.74 5.20
C LEU A 282 7.89 5.00 4.01
N ILE A 283 7.13 4.76 2.94
CA ILE A 283 7.65 4.14 1.71
C ILE A 283 8.78 5.00 1.10
N GLN A 284 8.59 6.32 1.04
CA GLN A 284 9.59 7.25 0.51
C GLN A 284 10.86 7.28 1.38
N GLU A 285 10.72 7.25 2.70
CA GLU A 285 11.84 7.18 3.65
C GLU A 285 12.61 5.87 3.55
N ASP A 286 11.92 4.74 3.42
CA ASP A 286 12.53 3.43 3.21
C ASP A 286 13.33 3.40 1.91
N LEU A 287 12.75 3.90 0.82
CA LEU A 287 13.45 4.00 -0.46
C LEU A 287 14.68 4.89 -0.38
N ALA A 288 14.57 6.06 0.26
CA ALA A 288 15.69 6.97 0.47
C ALA A 288 16.80 6.37 1.34
N SER A 289 16.44 5.45 2.25
CA SER A 289 17.37 4.74 3.14
C SER A 289 17.90 3.43 2.57
N GLY A 290 17.56 3.08 1.32
CA GLY A 290 17.98 1.84 0.67
C GLY A 290 17.25 0.58 1.15
N LYS A 291 16.10 0.73 1.83
CA LYS A 291 15.24 -0.34 2.34
C LYS A 291 14.04 -0.63 1.43
N GLY A 292 14.15 -0.35 0.14
CA GLY A 292 13.09 -0.65 -0.83
C GLY A 292 12.81 -2.15 -0.91
N ARG A 293 11.53 -2.52 -1.01
CA ARG A 293 11.10 -3.93 -1.08
C ARG A 293 10.94 -4.43 -2.51
N SER A 294 11.34 -5.68 -2.73
CA SER A 294 11.01 -6.42 -3.95
C SER A 294 9.54 -6.85 -3.92
N PHE A 295 9.03 -7.31 -5.07
CA PHE A 295 7.65 -7.84 -5.11
C PHE A 295 7.55 -9.16 -4.33
N ALA A 296 8.64 -9.96 -4.32
CA ALA A 296 8.68 -11.22 -3.56
C ALA A 296 8.60 -10.99 -2.04
N ASP A 297 9.23 -9.93 -1.52
CA ASP A 297 9.23 -9.63 -0.07
C ASP A 297 7.79 -9.43 0.45
N LEU A 298 6.89 -8.92 -0.38
CA LEU A 298 5.49 -8.69 -0.03
C LEU A 298 4.67 -9.98 0.10
N LEU A 299 5.08 -11.03 -0.61
CA LEU A 299 4.40 -12.33 -0.61
C LEU A 299 4.73 -13.17 0.62
N ILE A 300 5.82 -12.82 1.31
CA ILE A 300 6.37 -13.60 2.44
C ILE A 300 6.33 -12.84 3.77
N ILE A 301 5.72 -11.65 3.82
CA ILE A 301 5.66 -10.86 5.06
C ILE A 301 5.04 -11.72 6.16
N ASP A 302 5.81 -11.97 7.21
CA ASP A 302 5.43 -12.82 8.34
C ASP A 302 4.53 -12.04 9.32
N ALA A 303 3.72 -12.75 10.10
CA ALA A 303 2.92 -12.17 11.17
C ALA A 303 3.75 -11.39 12.20
N HIS A 304 4.99 -11.82 12.47
CA HIS A 304 5.91 -11.13 13.39
C HIS A 304 6.37 -9.77 12.82
N GLU A 305 6.42 -9.61 11.50
CA GLU A 305 6.92 -8.39 10.86
C GLU A 305 5.91 -7.24 10.98
N PHE A 306 4.60 -7.50 11.06
CA PHE A 306 3.55 -6.49 11.33
C PHE A 306 3.59 -5.84 12.72
N SER A 307 4.72 -5.94 13.41
CA SER A 307 5.04 -5.14 14.60
C SER A 307 5.54 -3.72 14.26
N THR A 308 5.80 -3.42 12.99
CA THR A 308 6.23 -2.07 12.54
C THR A 308 5.22 -1.41 11.57
N ASN A 309 5.15 -0.08 11.60
CA ASN A 309 4.27 0.69 10.70
C ASN A 309 4.68 0.59 9.21
N ASP A 310 5.93 0.21 8.93
CA ASP A 310 6.49 0.17 7.59
C ASP A 310 5.89 -1.01 6.79
N ASP A 311 5.71 -2.17 7.44
CA ASP A 311 5.08 -3.35 6.82
C ASP A 311 3.66 -3.06 6.36
N TYR A 312 2.88 -2.34 7.17
CA TYR A 312 1.55 -1.87 6.78
C TYR A 312 1.59 -0.94 5.56
N ALA A 313 2.60 -0.07 5.46
CA ALA A 313 2.75 0.83 4.33
C ALA A 313 3.03 0.06 3.03
N TRP A 314 3.93 -0.90 3.07
CA TRP A 314 4.28 -1.72 1.92
C TRP A 314 3.17 -2.70 1.52
N ALA A 315 2.47 -3.30 2.49
CA ALA A 315 1.29 -4.14 2.24
C ALA A 315 0.14 -3.33 1.62
N TRP A 316 -0.12 -2.11 2.12
CA TRP A 316 -1.07 -1.19 1.50
C TRP A 316 -0.69 -0.88 0.06
N LEU A 317 0.57 -0.53 -0.21
CA LEU A 317 1.01 -0.18 -1.57
C LEU A 317 0.89 -1.37 -2.52
N TRP A 318 1.16 -2.59 -2.06
CA TRP A 318 0.96 -3.80 -2.84
C TRP A 318 -0.50 -3.95 -3.28
N ILE A 319 -1.44 -3.84 -2.35
CA ILE A 319 -2.87 -3.96 -2.67
C ILE A 319 -3.33 -2.78 -3.53
N GLN A 320 -2.84 -1.56 -3.28
CA GLN A 320 -3.11 -0.40 -4.12
C GLN A 320 -2.62 -0.61 -5.56
N PHE A 321 -1.41 -1.16 -5.75
CA PHE A 321 -0.86 -1.50 -7.06
C PHE A 321 -1.73 -2.52 -7.78
N CYS A 322 -1.98 -3.66 -7.14
CA CYS A 322 -2.69 -4.75 -7.79
C CYS A 322 -4.16 -4.43 -8.05
N SER A 323 -4.82 -3.63 -7.19
CA SER A 323 -6.24 -3.29 -7.35
C SER A 323 -6.49 -2.21 -8.40
N GLN A 324 -5.65 -1.17 -8.47
CA GLN A 324 -5.91 0.01 -9.29
C GLN A 324 -5.14 0.01 -10.63
N HIS A 325 -4.11 -0.82 -10.79
CA HIS A 325 -3.37 -0.85 -12.04
C HIS A 325 -4.18 -1.51 -13.17
N PRO A 326 -4.33 -0.87 -14.35
CA PRO A 326 -5.19 -1.39 -15.44
C PRO A 326 -4.83 -2.81 -15.89
N THR A 327 -3.55 -3.17 -15.87
CA THR A 327 -3.06 -4.51 -16.25
C THR A 327 -3.33 -5.56 -15.16
N TYR A 328 -3.27 -5.20 -13.88
CA TYR A 328 -3.26 -6.15 -12.76
C TYR A 328 -4.61 -6.28 -12.04
N GLY A 329 -5.40 -5.20 -12.04
CA GLY A 329 -6.73 -5.13 -11.41
C GLY A 329 -7.66 -6.31 -11.73
N PRO A 330 -7.80 -6.72 -13.00
CA PRO A 330 -8.67 -7.84 -13.35
C PRO A 330 -8.28 -9.18 -12.73
N ASP A 331 -6.98 -9.45 -12.58
CA ASP A 331 -6.48 -10.67 -11.94
C ASP A 331 -6.53 -10.55 -10.41
N PHE A 332 -6.26 -9.37 -9.87
CA PHE A 332 -6.42 -9.08 -8.44
C PHE A 332 -7.87 -9.27 -7.96
N ALA A 333 -8.85 -8.84 -8.75
CA ALA A 333 -10.26 -9.06 -8.44
C ALA A 333 -10.64 -10.55 -8.33
N LYS A 334 -9.88 -11.45 -8.99
CA LYS A 334 -10.03 -12.90 -8.81
C LYS A 334 -9.40 -13.36 -7.50
N LEU A 335 -8.23 -12.83 -7.13
CA LEU A 335 -7.55 -13.15 -5.86
C LEU A 335 -8.39 -12.79 -4.63
N LEU A 336 -9.15 -11.68 -4.67
CA LEU A 336 -10.08 -11.33 -3.58
C LEU A 336 -11.11 -12.43 -3.28
N ARG A 337 -11.42 -13.29 -4.26
CA ARG A 337 -12.39 -14.37 -4.12
C ARG A 337 -11.80 -15.64 -3.52
N SER A 338 -10.48 -15.75 -3.44
CA SER A 338 -9.79 -16.92 -2.89
C SER A 338 -10.11 -17.07 -1.41
N ARG A 339 -10.56 -18.27 -1.01
CA ARG A 339 -10.90 -18.54 0.37
C ARG A 339 -9.73 -19.19 1.09
N THR A 340 -9.23 -20.27 0.51
CA THR A 340 -8.08 -21.00 1.06
C THR A 340 -6.77 -20.49 0.47
N LEU A 341 -5.67 -20.85 1.15
CA LEU A 341 -4.33 -20.64 0.60
C LEU A 341 -4.13 -21.37 -0.73
N GLU A 342 -4.68 -22.58 -0.89
CA GLU A 342 -4.58 -23.34 -2.14
C GLU A 342 -5.26 -22.59 -3.30
N ASP A 343 -6.49 -22.11 -3.09
CA ASP A 343 -7.22 -21.32 -4.09
C ASP A 343 -6.46 -20.03 -4.45
N PHE A 344 -5.86 -19.39 -3.45
CA PHE A 344 -5.06 -18.18 -3.63
C PHE A 344 -3.85 -18.45 -4.51
N LEU A 345 -3.06 -19.48 -4.18
CA LEU A 345 -1.88 -19.87 -4.94
C LEU A 345 -2.24 -20.34 -6.35
N GLN A 346 -3.33 -21.08 -6.52
CA GLN A 346 -3.82 -21.50 -7.82
C GLN A 346 -4.23 -20.30 -8.67
N THR A 347 -5.02 -19.39 -8.12
CA THR A 347 -5.47 -18.16 -8.81
C THR A 347 -4.28 -17.28 -9.21
N ALA A 348 -3.35 -17.07 -8.29
CA ALA A 348 -2.10 -16.34 -8.54
C ALA A 348 -1.31 -17.01 -9.67
N SER A 349 -1.21 -18.35 -9.68
CA SER A 349 -0.46 -19.08 -10.71
C SER A 349 -1.03 -18.99 -12.13
N GLN A 350 -2.33 -18.65 -12.24
CA GLN A 350 -3.12 -18.53 -13.47
C GLN A 350 -3.23 -17.09 -13.98
N ALA A 351 -2.65 -16.11 -13.29
CA ALA A 351 -2.54 -14.74 -13.80
C ALA A 351 -1.90 -14.73 -15.19
N ASP A 352 -2.38 -13.84 -16.08
CA ASP A 352 -1.96 -13.82 -17.47
C ASP A 352 -0.44 -13.62 -17.58
N ARG A 353 0.23 -14.43 -18.40
CA ARG A 353 1.69 -14.34 -18.60
C ARG A 353 2.10 -12.98 -19.16
N THR A 354 1.24 -12.35 -19.99
CA THR A 354 1.48 -10.99 -20.49
C THR A 354 1.42 -9.94 -19.38
N SER A 355 0.64 -10.18 -18.32
CA SER A 355 0.66 -9.35 -17.12
C SER A 355 1.98 -9.52 -16.34
N THR A 356 2.52 -10.74 -16.25
CA THR A 356 3.68 -11.01 -15.38
C THR A 356 5.03 -10.55 -15.91
N THR A 357 5.21 -10.35 -17.22
CA THR A 357 6.51 -9.95 -17.80
C THR A 357 7.06 -8.66 -17.19
N TRP A 358 6.18 -7.74 -16.79
CA TRP A 358 6.59 -6.42 -16.30
C TRP A 358 6.40 -6.23 -14.80
N ILE A 359 5.83 -7.20 -14.07
CA ILE A 359 5.33 -6.98 -12.71
C ILE A 359 6.38 -6.42 -11.74
N SER A 360 7.61 -6.95 -11.76
CA SER A 360 8.69 -6.45 -10.90
C SER A 360 9.16 -5.05 -11.33
N SER A 361 9.28 -4.81 -12.63
CA SER A 361 9.67 -3.50 -13.16
C SER A 361 8.61 -2.44 -12.84
N ASP A 362 7.33 -2.77 -13.01
CA ASP A 362 6.19 -1.90 -12.71
C ASP A 362 6.04 -1.66 -11.21
N TRP A 363 6.26 -2.68 -10.38
CA TRP A 363 6.29 -2.56 -8.93
C TRP A 363 7.35 -1.56 -8.46
N LEU A 364 8.60 -1.75 -8.91
CA LEU A 364 9.71 -0.85 -8.55
C LEU A 364 9.46 0.57 -9.08
N ARG A 365 8.87 0.69 -10.28
CA ARG A 365 8.50 1.99 -10.85
C ARG A 365 7.43 2.69 -10.02
N LEU A 366 6.36 1.98 -9.65
CA LEU A 366 5.30 2.54 -8.81
C LEU A 366 5.84 2.95 -7.45
N SER A 367 6.57 2.08 -6.75
CA SER A 367 7.03 2.37 -5.39
C SER A 367 7.92 3.61 -5.34
N THR A 368 8.73 3.83 -6.38
CA THR A 368 9.58 5.03 -6.51
C THR A 368 8.83 6.29 -6.95
N ASP A 369 7.70 6.15 -7.63
CA ASP A 369 6.92 7.27 -8.17
C ASP A 369 5.71 7.66 -7.29
N ILE A 370 5.36 6.84 -6.30
CA ILE A 370 4.17 7.02 -5.47
C ILE A 370 4.21 8.35 -4.71
N CYS A 371 3.10 9.08 -4.78
CA CYS A 371 2.90 10.35 -4.12
C CYS A 371 1.43 10.58 -3.85
N PHE A 372 1.12 11.57 -3.01
CA PHE A 372 -0.26 12.02 -2.81
C PHE A 372 -0.87 12.49 -4.13
N GLY A 373 -2.09 12.05 -4.43
CA GLY A 373 -2.83 12.38 -5.65
C GLY A 373 -2.42 11.59 -6.91
N TYR A 374 -1.50 10.62 -6.81
CA TYR A 374 -1.07 9.80 -7.95
C TYR A 374 -2.26 9.19 -8.73
N ASP A 375 -2.38 9.50 -10.02
CA ASP A 375 -3.44 8.91 -10.86
C ASP A 375 -2.98 7.54 -11.36
N THR A 376 -3.37 6.46 -10.67
CA THR A 376 -2.91 5.11 -11.02
C THR A 376 -3.24 4.72 -12.46
N ALA A 377 -4.37 5.15 -13.00
CA ALA A 377 -4.80 4.77 -14.35
C ALA A 377 -3.96 5.50 -15.42
N LEU A 378 -3.70 6.80 -15.25
CA LEU A 378 -2.89 7.57 -16.20
C LEU A 378 -1.39 7.33 -16.01
N ALA A 379 -0.93 7.07 -14.79
CA ALA A 379 0.46 6.89 -14.46
C ALA A 379 0.98 5.46 -14.69
N ALA A 380 0.08 4.49 -14.84
CA ALA A 380 0.42 3.12 -15.19
C ALA A 380 1.38 3.04 -16.38
N THR A 381 2.33 2.11 -16.29
CA THR A 381 3.29 1.85 -17.37
C THR A 381 2.55 1.29 -18.58
N LEU A 382 2.72 1.96 -19.73
CA LEU A 382 2.12 1.53 -20.99
C LEU A 382 3.10 0.65 -21.73
N HIS A 383 2.82 -0.66 -21.77
CA HIS A 383 3.67 -1.62 -22.46
C HIS A 383 3.35 -1.69 -23.96
N ARG A 384 4.39 -1.98 -24.75
CA ARG A 384 4.28 -2.34 -26.16
C ARG A 384 4.88 -3.74 -26.35
N PRO A 385 4.46 -4.49 -27.37
CA PRO A 385 5.13 -5.74 -27.74
C PRO A 385 6.63 -5.52 -27.89
N ILE A 386 7.41 -6.48 -27.37
CA ILE A 386 8.86 -6.40 -27.42
C ILE A 386 9.32 -6.74 -28.85
N GLU A 387 10.09 -5.84 -29.43
CA GLU A 387 10.71 -5.93 -30.74
C GLU A 387 12.22 -6.09 -30.57
N PRO A 388 12.87 -7.01 -31.31
CA PRO A 388 14.32 -7.13 -31.28
C PRO A 388 14.98 -5.87 -31.84
N TRP A 389 16.12 -5.48 -31.28
CA TRP A 389 16.89 -4.36 -31.80
C TRP A 389 17.40 -4.63 -33.22
N ALA A 390 17.01 -3.79 -34.17
CA ALA A 390 17.29 -3.97 -35.59
C ALA A 390 18.31 -2.96 -36.16
N ASN A 391 18.99 -2.18 -35.31
CA ASN A 391 19.94 -1.11 -35.69
C ASN A 391 19.37 -0.10 -36.71
N GLN A 392 18.05 0.03 -36.81
CA GLN A 392 17.38 0.98 -37.70
C GLN A 392 16.74 2.10 -36.88
N PRO A 393 16.67 3.34 -37.40
CA PRO A 393 15.95 4.42 -36.75
C PRO A 393 14.47 4.06 -36.58
N VAL A 394 13.97 4.23 -35.36
CA VAL A 394 12.57 3.98 -34.99
C VAL A 394 11.97 5.25 -34.43
N THR A 395 10.80 5.64 -34.93
CA THR A 395 10.04 6.77 -34.41
C THR A 395 8.92 6.29 -33.48
N ARG A 396 8.77 6.95 -32.33
CA ARG A 396 7.68 6.73 -31.38
C ARG A 396 7.03 8.06 -31.01
N SER A 397 5.72 8.04 -30.82
CA SER A 397 4.99 9.15 -30.22
C SER A 397 4.81 8.91 -28.73
N ILE A 398 5.12 9.91 -27.92
CA ILE A 398 5.04 9.88 -26.45
C ILE A 398 4.04 10.94 -25.99
N SER A 399 2.95 10.49 -25.37
CA SER A 399 1.86 11.35 -24.89
C SER A 399 2.21 12.05 -23.58
N ALA A 400 1.82 13.32 -23.44
CA ALA A 400 1.95 14.06 -22.18
C ALA A 400 0.92 13.67 -21.11
N LYS A 401 -0.15 12.96 -21.51
CA LYS A 401 -1.27 12.55 -20.65
C LYS A 401 -1.09 11.15 -20.05
N ALA A 402 0.10 10.58 -20.16
CA ALA A 402 0.39 9.23 -19.70
C ALA A 402 1.69 9.21 -18.89
N GLY A 403 1.84 8.21 -18.04
CA GLY A 403 3.08 7.90 -17.34
C GLY A 403 4.15 7.35 -18.29
N TRP A 404 4.87 6.36 -17.80
CA TRP A 404 5.96 5.72 -18.53
C TRP A 404 5.45 4.91 -19.72
N GLN A 405 6.01 5.16 -20.90
CA GLN A 405 5.58 4.56 -22.16
C GLN A 405 6.72 3.76 -22.78
N SER A 406 6.49 2.45 -22.94
CA SER A 406 7.44 1.55 -23.60
C SER A 406 7.60 1.92 -25.06
N THR A 407 8.85 1.89 -25.54
CA THR A 407 9.16 1.97 -26.97
C THR A 407 9.02 0.62 -27.67
N GLY A 408 8.96 -0.48 -26.91
CA GLY A 408 9.00 -1.86 -27.39
C GLY A 408 10.41 -2.36 -27.76
N LEU A 409 11.42 -1.49 -27.84
CA LEU A 409 12.74 -1.85 -28.35
C LEU A 409 13.59 -2.49 -27.26
N LEU A 410 13.91 -3.79 -27.41
CA LEU A 410 14.86 -4.48 -26.54
C LEU A 410 16.29 -4.17 -26.97
N VAL A 411 16.93 -3.22 -26.29
CA VAL A 411 18.28 -2.75 -26.58
C VAL A 411 19.31 -3.64 -25.87
N PRO A 412 20.28 -4.25 -26.59
CA PRO A 412 21.30 -5.07 -25.97
C PRO A 412 22.23 -4.28 -25.05
N GLN A 413 22.71 -4.92 -23.98
CA GLN A 413 23.70 -4.35 -23.06
C GLN A 413 24.88 -3.69 -23.79
N GLY A 414 25.27 -2.50 -23.33
CA GLY A 414 26.40 -1.75 -23.88
C GLY A 414 26.11 -1.02 -25.19
N THR A 415 24.96 -1.26 -25.82
CA THR A 415 24.54 -0.50 -27.02
C THR A 415 24.25 0.94 -26.63
N THR A 416 24.88 1.87 -27.35
CA THR A 416 24.60 3.31 -27.21
C THR A 416 23.61 3.74 -28.28
N ILE A 417 22.51 4.35 -27.83
CA ILE A 417 21.47 4.90 -28.69
C ILE A 417 21.46 6.43 -28.60
N ARG A 418 21.03 7.05 -29.69
CA ARG A 418 20.73 8.47 -29.78
C ARG A 418 19.23 8.68 -29.79
N LEU A 419 18.76 9.58 -28.94
CA LEU A 419 17.40 10.09 -28.95
C LEU A 419 17.38 11.48 -29.60
N ARG A 420 16.38 11.72 -30.45
CA ARG A 420 16.02 13.06 -30.95
C ARG A 420 14.53 13.26 -30.81
N ALA A 421 14.14 14.17 -29.93
CA ALA A 421 12.75 14.49 -29.66
C ALA A 421 12.38 15.85 -30.26
N LYS A 422 11.16 15.95 -30.78
CA LYS A 422 10.56 17.21 -31.22
C LYS A 422 9.06 17.20 -30.90
N GLY A 423 8.46 18.38 -30.92
CA GLY A 423 7.04 18.57 -30.63
C GLY A 423 6.82 19.63 -29.56
N GLN A 424 5.56 19.84 -29.24
CA GLN A 424 5.11 20.75 -28.19
C GLN A 424 3.95 20.10 -27.45
N VAL A 425 3.92 20.33 -26.14
CA VAL A 425 2.88 19.85 -25.24
C VAL A 425 2.37 21.02 -24.42
N GLU A 426 1.12 20.90 -24.00
CA GLU A 426 0.51 21.79 -23.02
C GLU A 426 0.46 21.05 -21.69
N LEU A 427 1.13 21.61 -20.69
CA LEU A 427 1.17 21.12 -19.31
C LEU A 427 0.33 22.04 -18.46
N ASN A 428 -0.42 21.47 -17.53
CA ASN A 428 -1.23 22.17 -16.54
C ASN A 428 -2.16 23.29 -17.10
N ARG A 429 -3.47 23.09 -17.00
CA ARG A 429 -4.47 24.05 -17.44
C ARG A 429 -4.84 25.04 -16.34
N THR A 430 -3.89 25.91 -15.98
CA THR A 430 -4.16 27.05 -15.09
C THR A 430 -4.66 28.28 -15.87
N THR A 431 -4.43 29.50 -15.38
CA THR A 431 -4.84 30.75 -16.05
C THR A 431 -4.18 30.95 -17.42
N ARG A 432 -3.06 30.27 -17.71
CA ARG A 432 -2.42 30.22 -19.04
C ARG A 432 -1.83 28.83 -19.29
N PRO A 433 -1.92 28.30 -20.53
CA PRO A 433 -1.32 27.01 -20.87
C PRO A 433 0.21 27.08 -20.75
N TRP A 434 0.84 26.13 -20.07
CA TRP A 434 2.29 26.03 -20.06
C TRP A 434 2.75 25.18 -21.25
N ILE A 435 3.19 25.86 -22.30
CA ILE A 435 3.71 25.19 -23.51
C ILE A 435 5.16 24.78 -23.27
N SER A 436 5.44 23.48 -23.42
CA SER A 436 6.79 22.93 -23.29
C SER A 436 7.24 22.24 -24.58
N GLN A 437 8.56 22.29 -24.80
CA GLN A 437 9.29 21.46 -25.77
C GLN A 437 10.09 20.39 -25.01
N PRO A 438 10.70 19.40 -25.70
CA PRO A 438 11.37 18.27 -25.04
C PRO A 438 12.44 18.62 -24.01
N GLN A 439 13.05 19.81 -24.06
CA GLN A 439 14.04 20.25 -23.06
C GLN A 439 13.43 20.65 -21.70
N GLY A 440 12.11 20.85 -21.66
CA GLY A 440 11.37 21.28 -20.48
C GLY A 440 11.44 22.79 -20.21
N ILE A 441 10.51 23.27 -19.39
CA ILE A 441 10.42 24.64 -18.89
C ILE A 441 10.85 24.71 -17.43
N SER A 442 11.30 25.88 -16.96
CA SER A 442 11.82 26.07 -15.59
C SER A 442 10.88 26.86 -14.68
N VAL A 443 9.58 26.85 -15.00
CA VAL A 443 8.54 27.46 -14.17
C VAL A 443 8.31 26.64 -12.90
N ASP A 444 8.43 25.32 -13.01
CA ASP A 444 8.32 24.38 -11.90
C ASP A 444 9.11 23.08 -12.21
N TYR A 445 9.24 22.22 -11.20
CA TYR A 445 10.02 20.99 -11.25
C TYR A 445 9.27 19.82 -10.60
N ALA A 446 8.98 18.79 -11.39
CA ALA A 446 8.49 17.51 -10.89
C ALA A 446 9.65 16.53 -10.73
N ASN A 447 9.78 15.92 -9.54
CA ASN A 447 10.83 14.94 -9.21
C ASN A 447 12.25 15.46 -9.51
N GLY A 448 12.51 16.73 -9.21
CA GLY A 448 13.80 17.39 -9.45
C GLY A 448 14.11 17.68 -10.92
N GLN A 449 13.19 17.40 -11.84
CA GLN A 449 13.34 17.64 -13.27
C GLN A 449 12.38 18.72 -13.76
N LYS A 450 12.80 19.47 -14.78
CA LYS A 450 11.97 20.50 -15.42
C LYS A 450 10.64 19.91 -15.92
N LEU A 451 9.54 20.64 -15.74
CA LEU A 451 8.27 20.26 -16.35
C LEU A 451 8.40 20.15 -17.87
N GLY A 452 7.75 19.15 -18.46
CA GLY A 452 7.72 18.88 -19.89
C GLY A 452 9.01 18.30 -20.46
N ARG A 453 10.04 18.09 -19.64
CA ARG A 453 11.27 17.47 -20.12
C ARG A 453 11.00 16.02 -20.52
N LEU A 454 11.53 15.57 -21.65
CA LEU A 454 11.55 14.16 -21.97
C LEU A 454 12.50 13.43 -21.01
N LEU A 455 11.99 12.40 -20.35
CA LEU A 455 12.71 11.50 -19.46
C LEU A 455 12.78 10.11 -20.07
N ALA A 456 13.83 9.37 -19.71
CA ALA A 456 14.06 8.00 -20.10
C ALA A 456 14.28 7.11 -18.89
N TRP A 457 13.92 5.84 -19.02
CA TRP A 457 14.13 4.78 -18.04
C TRP A 457 14.35 3.46 -18.77
N TRP A 458 15.22 2.59 -18.23
CA TRP A 458 15.48 1.25 -18.75
C TRP A 458 14.65 0.21 -17.98
N GLY A 459 13.53 -0.22 -18.55
CA GLY A 459 12.68 -1.27 -17.97
C GLY A 459 13.17 -2.66 -18.38
N ILE A 460 13.14 -3.62 -17.46
CA ILE A 460 13.65 -4.97 -17.69
C ILE A 460 12.48 -5.94 -17.79
N PRO A 461 12.28 -6.59 -18.94
CA PRO A 461 11.27 -7.64 -19.05
C PRO A 461 11.73 -8.87 -18.26
N ASP A 462 10.76 -9.56 -17.66
CA ASP A 462 10.97 -10.77 -16.84
C ASP A 462 11.98 -10.56 -15.70
N LEU A 463 12.04 -9.35 -15.17
CA LEU A 463 12.87 -9.02 -14.01
C LEU A 463 12.48 -9.92 -12.82
N PRO A 464 13.45 -10.58 -12.14
CA PRO A 464 13.13 -11.49 -11.03
C PRO A 464 12.30 -10.81 -9.95
N LEU A 465 11.35 -11.54 -9.34
CA LEU A 465 10.47 -11.00 -8.29
C LEU A 465 11.26 -10.53 -7.05
N THR A 466 12.48 -11.04 -6.85
CA THR A 466 13.39 -10.68 -5.76
C THR A 466 14.20 -9.40 -6.05
N ALA A 467 14.09 -8.83 -7.25
CA ALA A 467 14.79 -7.61 -7.59
C ALA A 467 14.24 -6.42 -6.79
N HIS A 468 15.17 -5.66 -6.19
CA HIS A 468 14.92 -4.42 -5.47
C HIS A 468 16.13 -3.50 -5.67
N GLY A 469 15.96 -2.21 -5.40
CA GLY A 469 17.04 -1.23 -5.49
C GLY A 469 16.84 -0.15 -6.55
N ALA A 470 17.56 0.95 -6.38
CA ALA A 470 17.43 2.16 -7.19
C ALA A 470 18.03 2.00 -8.60
N GLU A 471 18.92 1.04 -8.82
CA GLU A 471 19.54 0.77 -10.12
C GLU A 471 18.52 0.33 -11.19
N PHE A 472 17.35 -0.13 -10.76
CA PHE A 472 16.26 -0.55 -11.64
C PHE A 472 15.31 0.58 -12.00
N THR A 473 15.41 1.73 -11.33
CA THR A 473 14.45 2.83 -11.41
C THR A 473 15.12 4.17 -11.72
N GLU A 474 16.40 4.15 -12.10
CA GLU A 474 17.13 5.36 -12.48
C GLU A 474 16.43 6.10 -13.64
N VAL A 475 16.19 7.39 -13.42
CA VAL A 475 15.56 8.28 -14.40
C VAL A 475 16.63 9.11 -15.08
N ILE A 476 16.69 9.03 -16.40
CA ILE A 476 17.67 9.74 -17.22
C ILE A 476 17.03 10.95 -17.88
N PRO A 477 17.54 12.18 -17.66
CA PRO A 477 16.93 13.40 -18.18
C PRO A 477 17.31 13.65 -19.65
N ALA A 478 16.59 13.01 -20.58
CA ALA A 478 16.92 12.97 -22.00
C ALA A 478 16.82 14.33 -22.73
N GLY A 479 15.75 15.09 -22.52
CA GLY A 479 15.58 16.37 -23.22
C GLY A 479 15.35 16.25 -24.73
N GLN A 480 15.85 17.22 -25.51
CA GLN A 480 15.70 17.23 -26.98
C GLN A 480 16.63 16.23 -27.68
N ILE A 481 17.87 16.08 -27.20
CA ILE A 481 18.87 15.16 -27.73
C ILE A 481 19.57 14.49 -26.56
N ALA A 482 19.62 13.16 -26.56
CA ALA A 482 20.33 12.38 -25.56
C ALA A 482 21.12 11.24 -26.19
N ARG A 483 22.20 10.85 -25.51
CA ARG A 483 22.92 9.61 -25.74
C ARG A 483 22.75 8.74 -24.52
N LEU A 484 22.22 7.53 -24.71
CA LEU A 484 21.92 6.59 -23.63
C LEU A 484 22.59 5.26 -23.94
N THR A 485 23.27 4.70 -22.96
CA THR A 485 23.85 3.36 -23.06
C THR A 485 22.99 2.40 -22.24
N ALA A 486 22.57 1.29 -22.83
CA ALA A 486 21.79 0.28 -22.12
C ALA A 486 22.69 -0.41 -21.07
N PRO A 487 22.38 -0.33 -19.77
CA PRO A 487 23.21 -0.93 -18.72
C PRO A 487 23.17 -2.47 -18.73
N ARG A 488 22.13 -3.02 -19.35
CA ARG A 488 21.84 -4.44 -19.55
C ARG A 488 20.83 -4.57 -20.69
N ASP A 489 20.49 -5.80 -21.07
CA ASP A 489 19.40 -6.06 -22.01
C ASP A 489 18.09 -5.49 -21.41
N ALA A 490 17.58 -4.42 -22.01
CA ALA A 490 16.49 -3.64 -21.45
C ALA A 490 15.65 -2.97 -22.52
N VAL A 491 14.39 -2.67 -22.18
CA VAL A 491 13.48 -1.90 -23.03
C VAL A 491 13.51 -0.44 -22.61
N LEU A 492 13.64 0.46 -23.58
CA LEU A 492 13.57 1.89 -23.32
C LEU A 492 12.11 2.31 -23.06
N PHE A 493 11.89 2.95 -21.92
CA PHE A 493 10.66 3.65 -21.58
C PHE A 493 10.90 5.16 -21.60
N LEU A 494 9.88 5.91 -22.02
CA LEU A 494 9.92 7.35 -22.14
C LEU A 494 8.72 7.98 -21.43
N ARG A 495 8.91 9.16 -20.86
CA ARG A 495 7.86 9.94 -20.20
C ARG A 495 8.08 11.43 -20.43
N ILE A 496 7.01 12.19 -20.56
CA ILE A 496 7.06 13.66 -20.51
C ILE A 496 6.84 14.07 -19.07
N ASN A 497 7.80 14.78 -18.49
CA ASN A 497 7.81 15.03 -17.06
C ASN A 497 6.68 15.98 -16.62
N ASP A 498 5.93 15.54 -15.61
CA ASP A 498 5.00 16.36 -14.84
C ASP A 498 4.78 15.71 -13.46
N HIS A 499 3.96 16.31 -12.61
CA HIS A 499 3.47 15.64 -11.42
C HIS A 499 2.47 14.54 -11.80
N PHE A 500 2.52 13.40 -11.10
CA PHE A 500 1.63 12.28 -11.40
C PHE A 500 0.16 12.59 -11.13
N TYR A 501 -0.13 13.54 -10.24
CA TYR A 501 -1.47 14.03 -9.96
C TYR A 501 -2.01 15.04 -10.99
N ASP A 502 -1.19 15.51 -11.93
CA ASP A 502 -1.58 16.52 -12.94
C ASP A 502 -1.68 15.95 -14.36
N LEU A 503 -1.39 14.66 -14.57
CA LEU A 503 -1.37 14.03 -15.90
C LEU A 503 -2.67 14.24 -16.68
N ALA A 504 -3.82 14.25 -16.00
CA ALA A 504 -5.13 14.42 -16.63
C ALA A 504 -5.28 15.78 -17.35
N ASN A 505 -4.54 16.80 -16.91
CA ASN A 505 -4.58 18.16 -17.43
C ASN A 505 -3.65 18.38 -18.63
N ASN A 506 -2.85 17.38 -18.98
CA ASN A 506 -1.85 17.49 -20.04
C ASN A 506 -2.42 17.14 -21.42
N SER A 507 -1.83 17.73 -22.46
CA SER A 507 -2.16 17.40 -23.84
C SER A 507 -0.99 17.57 -24.81
N GLY A 508 -1.09 16.93 -25.97
CA GLY A 508 -0.03 16.87 -26.96
C GLY A 508 0.92 15.69 -26.76
N GLU A 509 1.92 15.63 -27.63
CA GLU A 509 2.86 14.52 -27.71
C GLU A 509 4.21 15.00 -28.24
N TYR A 510 5.26 14.24 -27.92
CA TYR A 510 6.56 14.36 -28.57
C TYR A 510 6.77 13.21 -29.55
N GLU A 511 7.26 13.55 -30.74
CA GLU A 511 7.83 12.57 -31.66
C GLU A 511 9.30 12.35 -31.28
N VAL A 512 9.66 11.10 -30.97
CA VAL A 512 11.00 10.71 -30.55
C VAL A 512 11.57 9.71 -31.56
N VAL A 513 12.67 10.10 -32.21
CA VAL A 513 13.48 9.22 -33.06
C VAL A 513 14.56 8.57 -32.20
N ILE A 514 14.64 7.25 -32.30
CA ILE A 514 15.57 6.38 -31.56
C ILE A 514 16.43 5.68 -32.60
N GLU A 515 17.74 5.84 -32.54
CA GLU A 515 18.68 5.22 -33.48
C GLU A 515 19.96 4.79 -32.75
N GLN A 516 20.71 3.86 -33.32
CA GLN A 516 22.04 3.55 -32.79
C GLN A 516 22.97 4.75 -33.00
N GLU A 517 23.74 5.12 -31.98
CA GLU A 517 24.86 6.05 -32.18
C GLU A 517 25.97 5.28 -32.90
N VAL A 518 26.35 5.73 -34.09
CA VAL A 518 27.51 5.22 -34.83
C VAL A 518 28.69 6.12 -34.46
N GLU A 519 29.78 5.51 -33.98
CA GLU A 519 31.03 6.22 -33.64
C GLU A 519 31.62 7.02 -34.80
#